data_AF-A0A645EQ61-F1
#
_entry.id   AF-A0A645EQ61-F1
#
_cell.length_a   1.000
_cell.length_b   1.000
_cell.length_c   1.000
_cell.angle_alpha   90.00
_cell.angle_beta   90.00
_cell.angle_gamma   90.00
#
_symmetry.space_group_name_H-M   'P 1'
#
loop_
_entity.id
_entity.type
_entity.pdbx_description
1 polymer ?
#
loop_
_entity_poly.entity_id
_entity_poly.type
_entity_poly.pdbx_seq_one_letter_code
_entity_poly.pdbx_strand_id
1 'polypeptide(L)'
;MNMKKIFLPIFLIVSLLIIISCVEKQEEKGGIKVGLDDKQKVSLFDIFSKIEIIPLETNDLSLIKTISKIIISNDTLYIRQWNVTNFCF
;
A
#
# COMPACT_ATOMS: atom_id res chain seq x y z
N MET A 1 18.20 -32.53 -43.44
CA MET A 1 17.84 -32.42 -42.00
C MET A 1 16.81 -31.30 -41.85
N ASN A 2 15.57 -31.61 -41.43
CA ASN A 2 14.48 -30.62 -41.45
C ASN A 2 14.77 -29.46 -40.49
N MET A 3 14.94 -28.25 -41.02
CA MET A 3 15.26 -27.02 -40.26
C MET A 3 14.31 -26.77 -39.06
N LYS A 4 13.04 -27.18 -39.18
CA LYS A 4 12.04 -27.12 -38.10
C LYS A 4 12.34 -28.03 -36.91
N LYS A 5 13.01 -29.17 -37.13
CA LYS A 5 13.38 -30.14 -36.06
C LYS A 5 14.57 -29.64 -35.21
N ILE A 6 15.39 -28.74 -35.75
CA ILE A 6 16.53 -28.12 -35.06
C ILE A 6 16.11 -26.83 -34.33
N PHE A 7 15.11 -26.11 -34.85
CA PHE A 7 14.63 -24.87 -34.24
C PHE A 7 13.93 -25.10 -32.88
N LEU A 8 13.13 -26.18 -32.78
CA LEU A 8 12.40 -26.53 -31.55
C LEU A 8 13.33 -26.76 -30.32
N PRO A 9 14.41 -27.56 -30.39
CA PRO A 9 15.29 -27.75 -29.25
C PRO A 9 16.07 -26.47 -28.90
N ILE A 10 16.45 -25.65 -29.88
CA ILE A 10 17.13 -24.37 -29.64
C ILE A 10 16.21 -23.41 -28.88
N PHE A 11 14.95 -23.31 -29.29
CA PHE A 11 13.96 -22.48 -28.62
C PHE A 11 13.75 -22.90 -27.16
N LEU A 12 13.67 -24.21 -26.89
CA LEU A 12 13.54 -24.73 -25.52
C LEU A 12 14.76 -24.44 -24.64
N ILE A 13 15.97 -24.55 -25.19
CA ILE A 13 17.21 -24.25 -24.47
C ILE A 13 17.28 -22.75 -24.12
N VAL A 14 16.96 -21.88 -25.07
CA VAL A 14 16.93 -20.43 -24.85
C VAL A 14 15.88 -20.06 -23.80
N SER A 15 14.68 -20.65 -23.88
CA SER A 15 13.63 -20.44 -22.88
C SER A 15 14.07 -20.87 -21.47
N LEU A 16 14.79 -22.00 -21.34
CA LEU A 16 15.28 -22.48 -20.05
C LEU A 16 16.34 -21.55 -19.44
N LEU A 17 17.23 -20.99 -20.27
CA LEU A 17 18.26 -20.05 -19.83
C LEU A 17 17.66 -18.73 -19.31
N ILE A 18 16.56 -18.26 -19.90
CA ILE A 18 15.87 -17.04 -19.45
C ILE A 18 15.25 -17.23 -18.06
N ILE A 19 14.72 -18.42 -17.74
CA ILE A 19 14.11 -18.72 -16.44
C ILE A 19 15.17 -18.73 -15.32
N ILE A 20 16.39 -19.22 -15.60
CA ILE A 20 17.48 -19.29 -14.62
C ILE A 20 18.02 -17.90 -14.26
N SER A 21 17.96 -16.93 -15.19
CA SER A 21 18.46 -15.56 -14.95
C SER A 21 17.57 -14.70 -14.05
N CYS A 22 16.38 -15.19 -13.65
CA CYS A 22 15.41 -14.43 -12.86
C CYS A 22 15.48 -14.73 -11.34
N VAL A 23 16.55 -15.36 -10.86
CA VAL A 23 16.77 -15.55 -9.42
C VAL A 23 17.57 -14.36 -8.90
N GLU A 24 16.88 -13.28 -8.57
CA GLU A 24 17.45 -12.21 -7.76
C GLU A 24 17.59 -12.75 -6.34
N LYS A 25 18.84 -13.00 -5.91
CA LYS A 25 19.10 -13.32 -4.51
C LYS A 25 18.74 -12.08 -3.71
N GLN A 26 17.68 -12.17 -2.92
CA GLN A 26 17.38 -11.18 -1.89
C GLN A 26 18.49 -11.27 -0.84
N GLU A 27 19.62 -10.61 -1.09
CA GLU A 27 20.53 -10.26 -0.01
C GLU A 27 19.71 -9.44 0.98
N GLU A 28 19.70 -9.85 2.24
CA GLU A 28 19.12 -9.06 3.33
C GLU A 28 19.93 -7.77 3.47
N LYS A 29 19.65 -6.80 2.60
CA LYS A 29 20.14 -5.42 2.76
C LYS A 29 19.61 -4.97 4.11
N GLY A 30 20.51 -4.66 5.04
CA GLY A 30 20.20 -4.30 6.43
C GLY A 30 19.06 -3.29 6.50
N GLY A 31 17.86 -3.79 6.76
CA GLY A 31 16.63 -3.03 6.88
C GLY A 31 16.09 -3.20 8.29
N ILE A 32 15.51 -2.14 8.84
CA ILE A 32 14.84 -2.22 10.13
C ILE A 32 13.58 -3.08 9.94
N LYS A 33 13.61 -4.30 10.48
CA LYS A 33 12.44 -5.21 10.50
C LYS A 33 11.63 -4.89 11.75
N VAL A 34 10.38 -4.45 11.57
CA VAL A 34 9.44 -4.22 12.67
C VAL A 34 8.50 -5.43 12.73
N GLY A 35 8.59 -6.23 13.80
CA GLY A 35 7.66 -7.32 14.07
C GLY A 35 6.31 -6.75 14.50
N LEU A 36 5.27 -6.96 13.69
CA LEU A 36 3.90 -6.52 13.98
C LEU A 36 3.06 -7.61 14.69
N ASP A 37 3.65 -8.79 14.88
CA ASP A 37 2.97 -9.98 15.42
C ASP A 37 2.69 -9.86 16.91
N ASP A 38 3.54 -9.12 17.63
CA ASP A 38 3.35 -8.81 19.04
C ASP A 38 2.40 -7.62 19.18
N LYS A 39 1.12 -7.91 19.41
CA LYS A 39 0.11 -6.90 19.76
C LYS A 39 0.42 -6.31 21.14
N GLN A 40 1.40 -5.42 21.22
CA GLN A 40 1.59 -4.59 22.41
C GLN A 40 0.35 -3.73 22.59
N LYS A 41 -0.29 -3.85 23.76
CA LYS A 41 -1.49 -3.07 24.09
C LYS A 41 -1.06 -1.64 24.42
N VAL A 42 -0.83 -0.84 23.39
CA VAL A 42 -0.58 0.59 23.53
C VAL A 42 -1.88 1.29 23.95
N SER A 43 -1.88 1.98 25.08
CA SER A 43 -3.01 2.80 25.51
C SER A 43 -2.91 4.16 24.83
N LEU A 44 -4.02 4.69 24.31
CA LEU A 44 -4.07 6.05 23.77
C LEU A 44 -3.72 7.10 24.85
N PHE A 45 -4.02 6.79 26.11
CA PHE A 45 -3.70 7.64 27.26
C PHE A 45 -2.20 7.68 27.59
N ASP A 46 -1.42 6.68 27.14
CA ASP A 46 0.03 6.69 27.34
C ASP A 46 0.75 7.58 26.31
N ILE A 47 0.08 7.88 25.18
CA ILE A 47 0.66 8.63 24.05
C ILE A 47 0.28 10.11 24.11
N PHE A 48 -0.97 10.42 24.45
CA PHE A 48 -1.50 11.78 24.41
C PHE A 48 -1.72 12.36 25.80
N SER A 49 -1.12 13.52 26.08
CA SER A 49 -1.31 14.25 27.34
C SER A 49 -2.67 14.93 27.46
N LYS A 50 -3.34 15.17 26.32
CA LYS A 50 -4.67 15.80 26.24
C LYS A 50 -5.42 15.26 25.02
N ILE A 51 -6.71 15.00 25.19
CA ILE A 51 -7.65 14.66 24.12
C ILE A 51 -8.74 15.73 24.13
N GLU A 52 -9.05 16.28 22.96
CA GLU A 52 -10.08 17.30 22.77
C GLU A 52 -10.99 16.92 21.59
N ILE A 53 -12.28 17.20 21.73
CA ILE A 53 -13.28 16.92 20.70
C ILE A 53 -13.67 18.24 20.05
N ILE A 54 -13.45 18.36 18.75
CA ILE A 54 -13.81 19.53 17.95
C ILE A 54 -14.98 19.15 17.03
N PRO A 55 -16.21 19.67 17.26
CA PRO A 55 -17.33 19.40 16.39
C PRO A 55 -17.16 20.13 15.04
N LEU A 56 -17.50 19.46 13.94
CA LEU A 56 -17.48 20.06 12.60
C LEU A 56 -18.84 20.71 12.29
N GLU A 57 -18.80 21.88 11.66
CA GLU A 57 -20.02 22.55 11.19
C GLU A 57 -20.71 21.72 10.10
N THR A 58 -21.97 21.37 10.33
CA THR A 58 -22.77 20.55 9.41
C THR A 58 -23.94 21.37 8.88
N ASN A 59 -23.96 21.60 7.57
CA ASN A 59 -25.06 22.21 6.83
C ASN A 59 -25.21 21.50 5.48
N ASP A 60 -26.22 21.88 4.70
CA ASP A 60 -26.51 21.24 3.41
C ASP A 60 -25.35 21.34 2.40
N LEU A 61 -24.47 22.34 2.56
CA LEU A 61 -23.28 22.54 1.73
C LEU A 61 -22.03 21.83 2.28
N SER A 62 -22.06 21.36 3.53
CA SER A 62 -20.92 20.75 4.23
C SER A 62 -21.22 19.34 4.75
N LEU A 63 -21.90 18.52 3.95
CA LEU A 63 -22.25 17.15 4.33
C LEU A 63 -21.05 16.20 4.28
N ILE A 64 -20.50 15.86 5.44
CA ILE A 64 -19.36 14.94 5.57
C ILE A 64 -19.83 13.51 5.85
N LYS A 65 -19.69 12.62 4.85
CA LYS A 65 -20.02 11.19 5.00
C LYS A 65 -18.84 10.36 5.54
N THR A 66 -17.65 10.58 5.00
CA THR A 66 -16.43 9.83 5.34
C THR A 66 -15.22 10.75 5.22
N ILE A 67 -14.31 10.69 6.19
CA ILE A 67 -13.03 11.40 6.16
C ILE A 67 -11.94 10.44 5.67
N SER A 68 -11.33 10.73 4.52
CA SER A 68 -10.24 9.91 3.98
C SER A 68 -8.85 10.51 4.22
N LYS A 69 -8.78 11.84 4.35
CA LYS A 69 -7.54 12.55 4.63
C LYS A 69 -7.82 13.86 5.35
N ILE A 70 -6.93 14.22 6.27
CA ILE A 70 -6.90 15.52 6.93
C ILE A 70 -5.52 16.14 6.67
N ILE A 71 -5.48 17.42 6.30
CA ILE A 71 -4.25 18.21 6.15
C ILE A 71 -4.47 19.53 6.88
N ILE A 72 -3.46 19.96 7.64
CA ILE A 72 -3.46 21.28 8.28
C ILE A 72 -2.50 22.16 7.47
N SER A 73 -2.97 23.32 7.04
CA SER A 73 -2.14 24.32 6.36
C SER A 73 -2.66 25.71 6.71
N ASN A 74 -1.76 26.61 7.12
CA ASN A 74 -2.09 27.99 7.50
C ASN A 74 -3.31 28.08 8.45
N ASP A 75 -3.28 27.32 9.54
CA ASP A 75 -4.36 27.26 10.55
C ASP A 75 -5.73 26.79 9.99
N THR A 76 -5.74 26.25 8.78
CA THR A 76 -6.94 25.71 8.12
C THR A 76 -6.86 24.20 8.04
N LEU A 77 -7.94 23.55 8.48
CA LEU A 77 -8.09 22.10 8.42
C LEU A 77 -8.82 21.69 7.14
N TYR A 78 -8.10 21.06 6.22
CA TYR A 78 -8.62 20.55 4.96
C TYR A 78 -9.01 19.08 5.09
N ILE A 79 -10.29 18.80 4.87
CA ILE A 79 -10.86 17.44 4.92
C ILE A 79 -11.12 16.97 3.50
N ARG A 80 -10.53 15.82 3.13
CA ARG A 80 -10.89 15.11 1.91
C ARG A 80 -11.94 14.06 2.22
N GLN A 81 -13.01 14.07 1.45
CA GLN A 81 -13.96 12.97 1.38
C GLN A 81 -13.58 12.06 0.22
N TRP A 82 -13.59 10.75 0.47
CA TRP A 82 -13.49 9.76 -0.59
C TRP A 82 -14.75 8.91 -0.59
N ASN A 83 -15.50 8.97 -1.69
CA ASN A 83 -16.66 8.11 -1.90
C ASN A 83 -16.19 6.91 -2.72
N VAL A 84 -16.00 5.76 -2.06
CA VAL A 84 -15.84 4.50 -2.79
C VAL A 84 -17.21 4.12 -3.34
N THR A 85 -17.44 4.36 -4.63
CA THR A 85 -18.43 3.58 -5.37
C THR A 85 -17.72 2.30 -5.77
N ASN A 86 -17.96 1.20 -5.04
CA ASN A 86 -17.51 -0.11 -5.45
C ASN A 86 -18.20 -0.46 -6.78
N PHE A 87 -17.55 -0.17 -7.91
CA PHE A 87 -17.80 -0.84 -9.18
C PHE A 87 -16.77 -1.95 -9.28
N CYS A 88 -17.11 -3.13 -8.77
CA CYS A 88 -16.47 -4.36 -9.20
C CYS A 88 -17.35 -4.95 -10.31
N PHE A 89 -16.78 -5.14 -11.50
CA PHE A 89 -17.31 -6.00 -12.57
C PHE A 89 -16.61 -7.37 -12.49
#